data_AF-A0A367X0H2-F1
#
_entry.id   AF-A0A367X0H2-F1
#
_cell.length_a   1.000
_cell.length_b   1.000
_cell.length_c   1.000
_cell.angle_alpha   90.00
_cell.angle_beta   90.00
_cell.angle_gamma   90.00
#
_symmetry.space_group_name_H-M   'P 1'
#
loop_
_entity.id
_entity.type
_entity.pdbx_description
1 polymer ?
#
loop_
_entity_poly.entity_id
_entity_poly.type
_entity_poly.pdbx_seq_one_letter_code
_entity_poly.pdbx_strand_id
1 'polypeptide(L)'
;MSDQSRRSELLMPAGSLEKLKIAVLYGADAVYMGTPDLSLRVKSQMSLDDVVEGIEFAHQHGVRVYLTLNLFSHNKDISKLPEYVETVRKVQPDGLIVADPGVFMFVREQAPEIPLHVSTQANVCSWQSVKFWQSIGAKLVVLGREVSYEELTEIREKCQDIKIEAFVHGSMCMTYSGRCLLSNFMAERGANQGACANSCRWKYKVHMKLKDGTVKELNLTEENMELFDFFLEEEMRPGELMEIQEDERGSYILNSRDLCIMPKLEDYLKIGVDSLKVEGRGKSPYYAGLVARAYRMAIDDWYEDPENWSAEPYMKELATIPNRGYTLAFHEGRLTNYAHGYDSSSNVSDWEFAGLIERVEDDAFIVSVKNRLLAGDVLEIVPPRGRKTIFLRMYEFIDANTGKVGEAVHAGAKPMVRIPFSLLEQEDPDYLRTAFPPLTIIRKEKALTPDEWERMKLDQEGHKIEMGKGNPERYDAKRDALQTALDERQKDRTFRTPRVGTQGCCGRGCNGCLIFWHDPQYAKARDILAKRKQGEMLERDGKTVAAE
;
A
#
# COMPACT_ATOMS: atom_id res chain seq x y z
N MET A 1 -19.72 19.99 23.06
CA MET A 1 -20.36 20.05 21.74
C MET A 1 -19.25 20.13 20.73
N SER A 2 -18.92 19.01 20.08
CA SER A 2 -17.93 18.99 19.00
C SER A 2 -18.43 19.87 17.87
N ASP A 3 -17.58 20.76 17.40
CA ASP A 3 -17.84 21.56 16.22
C ASP A 3 -17.97 20.60 15.03
N GLN A 4 -19.19 20.41 14.53
CA GLN A 4 -19.47 19.62 13.32
C GLN A 4 -18.78 20.20 12.07
N SER A 5 -18.07 21.34 12.16
CA SER A 5 -17.39 21.98 11.02
C SER A 5 -16.11 21.27 10.54
N ARG A 6 -15.52 20.35 11.32
CA ARG A 6 -14.27 19.65 10.94
C ARG A 6 -14.48 18.13 10.80
N ARG A 7 -15.22 17.72 9.77
CA ARG A 7 -15.29 16.31 9.37
C ARG A 7 -13.98 15.89 8.70
N SER A 8 -13.35 14.82 9.18
CA SER A 8 -12.12 14.29 8.61
C SER A 8 -12.33 13.80 7.18
N GLU A 9 -11.42 14.18 6.29
CA GLU A 9 -11.32 13.70 4.91
C GLU A 9 -10.66 12.31 4.86
N LEU A 10 -11.20 11.39 4.07
CA LEU A 10 -10.53 10.14 3.71
C LEU A 10 -9.69 10.31 2.45
N LEU A 11 -8.36 10.29 2.59
CA LEU A 11 -7.42 10.42 1.49
C LEU A 11 -6.88 9.06 1.03
N MET A 12 -7.29 8.65 -0.19
CA MET A 12 -6.94 7.36 -0.76
C MET A 12 -5.77 7.43 -1.77
N PRO A 13 -4.91 6.39 -1.84
CA PRO A 13 -3.82 6.32 -2.80
C PRO A 13 -4.29 5.86 -4.19
N ALA A 14 -3.92 6.61 -5.22
CA ALA A 14 -4.14 6.23 -6.61
C ALA A 14 -2.79 5.95 -7.31
N GLY A 15 -2.59 4.68 -7.71
CA GLY A 15 -1.40 4.24 -8.46
C GLY A 15 -1.65 3.93 -9.94
N SER A 16 -2.91 3.93 -10.36
CA SER A 16 -3.40 3.78 -11.73
C SER A 16 -4.80 4.41 -11.82
N LEU A 17 -5.28 4.68 -13.03
CA LEU A 17 -6.60 5.29 -13.26
C LEU A 17 -7.73 4.39 -12.75
N GLU A 18 -7.63 3.09 -12.98
CA GLU A 18 -8.57 2.07 -12.43
C GLU A 18 -8.69 2.20 -10.90
N LYS A 19 -7.56 2.33 -10.18
CA LYS A 19 -7.56 2.48 -8.71
C LYS A 19 -8.12 3.82 -8.26
N LEU A 20 -7.85 4.89 -9.01
CA LEU A 20 -8.42 6.22 -8.74
C LEU A 20 -9.94 6.15 -8.80
N LYS A 21 -10.49 5.66 -9.91
CA LYS A 21 -11.94 5.55 -10.11
C LYS A 21 -12.58 4.67 -9.04
N ILE A 22 -11.96 3.54 -8.71
CA ILE A 22 -12.43 2.67 -7.63
C ILE A 22 -12.43 3.40 -6.28
N ALA A 23 -11.34 4.07 -5.91
CA ALA A 23 -11.28 4.80 -4.63
C ALA A 23 -12.38 5.87 -4.54
N VAL A 24 -12.61 6.63 -5.61
CA VAL A 24 -13.68 7.64 -5.72
C VAL A 24 -15.06 7.00 -5.51
N LEU A 25 -15.37 5.93 -6.26
CA LEU A 25 -16.66 5.24 -6.16
C LEU A 25 -16.90 4.63 -4.77
N TYR A 26 -15.86 4.09 -4.14
CA TYR A 26 -15.91 3.42 -2.84
C TYR A 26 -15.83 4.40 -1.65
N GLY A 27 -15.83 5.72 -1.89
CA GLY A 27 -16.04 6.71 -0.83
C GLY A 27 -14.81 7.53 -0.41
N ALA A 28 -13.77 7.64 -1.24
CA ALA A 28 -12.72 8.62 -0.99
C ALA A 28 -13.29 10.06 -1.02
N ASP A 29 -12.87 10.92 -0.08
CA ASP A 29 -13.12 12.39 -0.16
C ASP A 29 -12.03 13.08 -0.99
N ALA A 30 -10.83 12.50 -0.97
CA ALA A 30 -9.73 12.90 -1.81
C ALA A 30 -8.90 11.69 -2.26
N VAL A 31 -8.19 11.87 -3.37
CA VAL A 31 -7.20 10.92 -3.88
C VAL A 31 -5.85 11.59 -4.07
N TYR A 32 -4.77 10.88 -3.80
CA TYR A 32 -3.43 11.34 -4.15
C TYR A 32 -2.76 10.44 -5.18
N MET A 33 -2.13 11.06 -6.17
CA MET A 33 -1.41 10.36 -7.24
C MET A 33 -0.07 11.03 -7.55
N GLY A 34 0.77 10.33 -8.32
CA GLY A 34 2.07 10.85 -8.75
C GLY A 34 2.24 10.66 -10.24
N THR A 35 2.83 11.66 -10.88
CA THR A 35 3.36 11.53 -12.23
C THR A 35 4.59 10.61 -12.21
N PRO A 36 4.88 9.88 -13.30
CA PRO A 36 6.07 9.03 -13.40
C PRO A 36 7.37 9.80 -13.13
N ASP A 37 7.39 11.09 -13.47
CA ASP A 37 8.48 12.01 -13.19
C ASP A 37 8.19 12.81 -11.91
N LEU A 38 9.24 13.05 -11.11
CA LEU A 38 9.26 13.85 -9.89
C LEU A 38 8.43 13.38 -8.66
N SER A 39 7.88 12.16 -8.67
CA SER A 39 7.19 11.58 -7.51
C SER A 39 7.93 10.40 -6.87
N LEU A 40 7.62 10.09 -5.60
CA LEU A 40 8.16 8.94 -4.87
C LEU A 40 7.67 7.57 -5.37
N ARG A 41 7.15 7.45 -6.60
CA ARG A 41 6.98 6.15 -7.26
C ARG A 41 7.25 6.28 -8.75
N VAL A 42 8.52 6.06 -9.13
CA VAL A 42 9.00 6.05 -10.54
C VAL A 42 8.28 5.00 -11.40
N LYS A 43 7.61 4.02 -10.78
CA LYS A 43 6.79 2.98 -11.45
C LYS A 43 5.29 3.28 -11.44
N SER A 44 4.90 4.56 -11.41
CA SER A 44 3.49 4.92 -11.63
C SER A 44 3.05 4.48 -13.02
N GLN A 45 1.87 3.86 -13.13
CA GLN A 45 1.27 3.49 -14.43
C GLN A 45 0.40 4.60 -15.01
N MET A 46 0.48 5.82 -14.45
CA MET A 46 -0.30 6.98 -14.87
C MET A 46 0.45 7.77 -15.94
N SER A 47 -0.09 7.82 -17.16
CA SER A 47 0.29 8.82 -18.16
C SER A 47 -0.25 10.21 -17.79
N LEU A 48 0.15 11.25 -18.52
CA LEU A 48 -0.43 12.58 -18.33
C LEU A 48 -1.94 12.59 -18.67
N ASP A 49 -2.35 11.85 -19.70
CA ASP A 49 -3.75 11.73 -20.10
C ASP A 49 -4.57 11.03 -19.00
N ASP A 50 -4.02 9.98 -18.38
CA ASP A 50 -4.67 9.32 -17.23
C ASP A 50 -4.83 10.27 -16.04
N VAL A 51 -3.89 11.21 -15.84
CA VAL A 51 -3.98 12.22 -14.77
C VAL A 51 -5.10 13.20 -15.05
N VAL A 52 -5.22 13.69 -16.30
CA VAL A 52 -6.30 14.59 -16.71
C VAL A 52 -7.65 13.90 -16.55
N GLU A 53 -7.82 12.71 -17.13
CA GLU A 53 -9.06 11.93 -17.02
C GLU A 53 -9.39 11.61 -15.55
N GLY A 54 -8.37 11.27 -14.75
CA GLY A 54 -8.53 10.98 -13.33
C GLY A 54 -9.03 12.18 -12.52
N ILE A 55 -8.55 13.39 -12.82
CA ILE A 55 -9.01 14.62 -12.17
C ILE A 55 -10.43 14.95 -12.56
N GLU A 56 -10.73 14.93 -13.87
CA GLU A 56 -12.09 15.18 -14.36
C GLU A 56 -13.10 14.20 -13.71
N PHE A 57 -12.75 12.91 -13.66
CA PHE A 57 -13.59 11.91 -13.01
C PHE A 57 -13.77 12.20 -11.51
N ALA A 58 -12.70 12.52 -10.78
CA ALA A 58 -12.79 12.81 -9.36
C ALA A 58 -13.66 14.06 -9.09
N HIS A 59 -13.44 15.14 -9.84
CA HIS A 59 -14.21 16.38 -9.71
C HIS A 59 -15.69 16.20 -10.05
N GLN A 60 -16.03 15.40 -11.06
CA GLN A 60 -17.42 15.03 -11.37
C GLN A 60 -18.13 14.32 -10.20
N HIS A 61 -17.37 13.67 -9.32
CA HIS A 61 -17.87 12.99 -8.13
C HIS A 61 -17.68 13.81 -6.83
N GLY A 62 -17.23 15.06 -6.94
CA GLY A 62 -16.95 15.93 -5.78
C GLY A 62 -15.74 15.52 -4.95
N VAL A 63 -14.83 14.73 -5.53
CA VAL A 63 -13.61 14.23 -4.86
C VAL A 63 -12.41 15.08 -5.24
N ARG A 64 -11.62 15.49 -4.23
CA ARG A 64 -10.41 16.29 -4.43
C ARG A 64 -9.24 15.45 -4.93
N VAL A 65 -8.32 16.07 -5.67
CA VAL A 65 -7.12 15.43 -6.17
C VAL A 65 -5.86 16.16 -5.77
N TYR A 66 -4.93 15.44 -5.13
CA TYR A 66 -3.61 15.97 -4.79
C TYR A 66 -2.52 15.29 -5.61
N LEU A 67 -1.71 16.08 -6.33
CA LEU A 67 -0.54 15.56 -7.04
C LEU A 67 0.69 15.55 -6.13
N THR A 68 1.51 14.52 -6.26
CA THR A 68 2.73 14.37 -5.49
C THR A 68 3.95 14.92 -6.25
N LEU A 69 4.61 15.91 -5.65
CA LEU A 69 5.95 16.42 -6.01
C LEU A 69 6.87 16.22 -4.81
N ASN A 70 6.89 14.99 -4.29
CA ASN A 70 7.42 14.70 -2.97
C ASN A 70 8.79 14.01 -2.98
N LEU A 71 9.55 14.13 -4.06
CA LEU A 71 10.97 13.78 -4.01
C LEU A 71 11.80 14.87 -3.33
N PHE A 72 12.97 14.47 -2.84
CA PHE A 72 14.04 15.40 -2.51
C PHE A 72 14.85 15.71 -3.76
N SER A 73 14.88 17.00 -4.12
CA SER A 73 15.43 17.44 -5.39
C SER A 73 16.95 17.47 -5.37
N HIS A 74 17.57 17.13 -6.48
CA HIS A 74 18.97 17.44 -6.75
C HIS A 74 19.06 18.46 -7.88
N ASN A 75 20.24 19.07 -8.08
CA ASN A 75 20.43 20.13 -9.08
C ASN A 75 19.93 19.77 -10.50
N LYS A 76 19.96 18.48 -10.87
CA LYS A 76 19.46 17.98 -12.16
C LYS A 76 17.93 18.07 -12.33
N ASP A 77 17.21 18.10 -11.22
CA ASP A 77 15.74 18.11 -11.17
C ASP A 77 15.20 19.56 -11.22
N ILE A 78 16.01 20.54 -10.79
CA ILE A 78 15.63 21.95 -10.67
C ILE A 78 15.23 22.56 -12.01
N SER A 79 15.95 22.23 -13.10
CA SER A 79 15.65 22.77 -14.43
C SER A 79 14.30 22.32 -14.98
N LYS A 80 13.71 21.25 -14.44
CA LYS A 80 12.39 20.73 -14.84
C LYS A 80 11.23 21.35 -14.08
N LEU A 81 11.49 22.05 -12.97
CA LEU A 81 10.43 22.61 -12.12
C LEU A 81 9.54 23.64 -12.85
N PRO A 82 10.05 24.54 -13.72
CA PRO A 82 9.20 25.46 -14.46
C PRO A 82 8.18 24.75 -15.37
N GLU A 83 8.61 23.71 -16.10
CA GLU A 83 7.73 22.91 -16.97
C GLU A 83 6.71 22.10 -16.15
N TYR A 84 7.12 21.60 -14.99
CA TYR A 84 6.20 20.94 -14.06
C TYR A 84 5.11 21.89 -13.58
N VAL A 85 5.44 23.12 -13.18
CA VAL A 85 4.45 24.13 -12.77
C VAL A 85 3.44 24.41 -13.88
N GLU A 86 3.90 24.56 -15.12
CA GLU A 86 3.02 24.75 -16.26
C GLU A 86 2.08 23.54 -16.50
N THR A 87 2.59 22.33 -16.31
CA THR A 87 1.78 21.12 -16.38
C THR A 87 0.71 21.11 -15.29
N VAL A 88 1.07 21.45 -14.05
CA VAL A 88 0.11 21.50 -12.94
C VAL A 88 -0.98 22.55 -13.19
N ARG A 89 -0.64 23.72 -13.75
CA ARG A 89 -1.65 24.74 -14.12
C ARG A 89 -2.66 24.26 -15.13
N LYS A 90 -2.25 23.45 -16.10
CA LYS A 90 -3.14 22.86 -17.10
C LYS A 90 -4.05 21.80 -16.50
N VAL A 91 -3.49 21.00 -15.60
CA VAL A 91 -4.13 19.83 -14.99
C VAL A 91 -5.02 20.21 -13.81
N GLN A 92 -4.79 21.37 -13.19
CA GLN A 92 -5.60 21.99 -12.12
C GLN A 92 -5.96 21.05 -10.95
N PRO A 93 -4.98 20.43 -10.26
CA PRO A 93 -5.26 19.68 -9.05
C PRO A 93 -5.63 20.60 -7.87
N ASP A 94 -6.29 20.04 -6.86
CA ASP A 94 -6.68 20.73 -5.63
C ASP A 94 -5.51 21.03 -4.69
N GLY A 95 -4.34 20.44 -4.94
CA GLY A 95 -3.12 20.73 -4.20
C GLY A 95 -1.91 19.89 -4.60
N LEU A 96 -0.73 20.32 -4.14
CA LEU A 96 0.53 19.61 -4.34
C LEU A 96 1.11 19.14 -3.01
N ILE A 97 1.48 17.86 -2.95
CA ILE A 97 2.19 17.26 -1.82
C ILE A 97 3.69 17.35 -2.08
N VAL A 98 4.39 18.21 -1.35
CA VAL A 98 5.82 18.56 -1.56
C VAL A 98 6.62 18.22 -0.30
N ALA A 99 7.85 17.69 -0.47
CA ALA A 99 8.73 17.36 0.66
C ALA A 99 9.91 18.33 0.82
N ASP A 100 10.49 18.74 -0.31
CA ASP A 100 11.71 19.55 -0.36
C ASP A 100 11.39 21.05 -0.10
N PRO A 101 12.00 21.70 0.90
CA PRO A 101 11.75 23.12 1.19
C PRO A 101 12.09 24.07 0.04
N GLY A 102 13.12 23.78 -0.76
CA GLY A 102 13.51 24.59 -1.90
C GLY A 102 12.47 24.50 -3.02
N VAL A 103 12.01 23.29 -3.32
CA VAL A 103 10.90 23.07 -4.26
C VAL A 103 9.61 23.71 -3.74
N PHE A 104 9.33 23.59 -2.45
CA PHE A 104 8.15 24.21 -1.83
C PHE A 104 8.15 25.73 -2.03
N MET A 105 9.25 26.40 -1.70
CA MET A 105 9.38 27.84 -1.88
C MET A 105 9.31 28.24 -3.35
N PHE A 106 9.96 27.49 -4.25
CA PHE A 106 9.88 27.72 -5.69
C PHE A 106 8.42 27.67 -6.19
N VAL A 107 7.66 26.63 -5.84
CA VAL A 107 6.26 26.51 -6.28
C VAL A 107 5.40 27.60 -5.65
N ARG A 108 5.63 27.96 -4.37
CA ARG A 108 4.92 29.06 -3.71
C ARG A 108 5.11 30.40 -4.43
N GLU A 109 6.31 30.65 -4.94
CA GLU A 109 6.62 31.88 -5.70
C GLU A 109 6.07 31.83 -7.12
N GLN A 110 6.21 30.69 -7.80
CA GLN A 110 5.85 30.56 -9.22
C GLN A 110 4.38 30.27 -9.46
N ALA A 111 3.68 29.63 -8.52
CA ALA A 111 2.26 29.27 -8.58
C ALA A 111 1.57 29.39 -7.20
N PRO A 112 1.49 30.62 -6.64
CA PRO A 112 0.90 30.88 -5.32
C PRO A 112 -0.58 30.49 -5.20
N GLU A 113 -1.28 30.33 -6.33
CA GLU A 113 -2.67 29.90 -6.40
C GLU A 113 -2.89 28.44 -5.99
N ILE A 114 -1.83 27.61 -6.01
CA ILE A 114 -1.91 26.18 -5.77
C ILE A 114 -1.69 25.87 -4.28
N PRO A 115 -2.64 25.23 -3.59
CA PRO A 115 -2.44 24.80 -2.21
C PRO A 115 -1.26 23.83 -2.06
N LEU A 116 -0.34 24.13 -1.14
CA LEU A 116 0.82 23.28 -0.85
C LEU A 116 0.64 22.50 0.45
N HIS A 117 0.78 21.18 0.34
CA HIS A 117 0.71 20.21 1.41
C HIS A 117 2.10 19.65 1.68
N VAL A 118 2.50 19.53 2.94
CA VAL A 118 3.83 19.02 3.31
C VAL A 118 3.79 17.50 3.35
N SER A 119 4.62 16.85 2.55
CA SER A 119 4.77 15.40 2.53
C SER A 119 5.34 14.85 3.84
N THR A 120 4.93 13.64 4.23
CA THR A 120 5.52 12.89 5.35
C THR A 120 7.04 12.72 5.24
N GLN A 121 7.59 12.82 4.02
CA GLN A 121 9.04 12.82 3.78
C GLN A 121 9.77 14.02 4.38
N ALA A 122 9.09 15.09 4.75
CA ALA A 122 9.69 16.19 5.49
C ALA A 122 9.93 15.86 6.98
N ASN A 123 9.52 14.67 7.45
CA ASN A 123 9.72 14.17 8.81
C ASN A 123 9.14 15.11 9.88
N VAL A 124 7.89 15.56 9.69
CA VAL A 124 7.24 16.44 10.65
C VAL A 124 6.67 15.62 11.81
N CYS A 125 7.32 15.72 12.97
CA CYS A 125 6.93 15.00 14.20
C CYS A 125 6.73 15.90 15.42
N SER A 126 6.77 17.23 15.27
CA SER A 126 6.57 18.15 16.39
C SER A 126 5.75 19.36 15.98
N TRP A 127 5.09 19.97 16.95
CA TRP A 127 4.27 21.17 16.73
C TRP A 127 5.13 22.36 16.26
N GLN A 128 6.40 22.42 16.64
CA GLN A 128 7.34 23.44 16.17
C GLN A 128 7.58 23.32 14.66
N SER A 129 7.80 22.10 14.18
CA SER A 129 7.95 21.82 12.75
C SER A 129 6.66 22.13 11.98
N VAL A 130 5.49 21.80 12.55
CA VAL A 130 4.20 22.20 11.95
C VAL A 130 4.08 23.72 11.86
N LYS A 131 4.38 24.48 12.93
CA LYS A 131 4.34 25.95 12.91
C LYS A 131 5.34 26.56 11.93
N PHE A 132 6.51 25.95 11.75
CA PHE A 132 7.48 26.36 10.73
C PHE A 132 6.89 26.24 9.32
N TRP A 133 6.34 25.08 8.97
CA TRP A 133 5.71 24.89 7.66
C TRP A 133 4.49 25.80 7.46
N GLN A 134 3.71 26.02 8.52
CA GLN A 134 2.60 26.96 8.52
C GLN A 134 3.07 28.40 8.24
N SER A 135 4.15 28.87 8.87
CA SER A 135 4.63 30.24 8.72
C SER A 135 5.14 30.54 7.30
N ILE A 136 5.56 29.51 6.57
CA ILE A 136 5.93 29.61 5.15
C ILE A 136 4.78 29.29 4.19
N GLY A 137 3.56 29.14 4.69
CA GLY A 137 2.33 29.12 3.87
C GLY A 137 1.76 27.74 3.55
N ALA A 138 2.21 26.67 4.21
CA ALA A 138 1.59 25.35 4.04
C ALA A 138 0.12 25.36 4.44
N LYS A 139 -0.71 24.65 3.67
CA LYS A 139 -2.16 24.50 3.92
C LYS A 139 -2.50 23.24 4.69
N LEU A 140 -1.64 22.22 4.60
CA LEU A 140 -1.78 20.94 5.28
C LEU A 140 -0.40 20.37 5.55
N VAL A 141 -0.23 19.71 6.70
CA VAL A 141 1.00 19.02 7.06
C VAL A 141 0.72 17.54 7.31
N VAL A 142 1.37 16.68 6.51
CA VAL A 142 1.36 15.24 6.74
C VAL A 142 2.41 14.88 7.77
N LEU A 143 1.95 14.34 8.89
CA LEU A 143 2.83 13.95 9.99
C LEU A 143 3.63 12.68 9.66
N GLY A 144 4.73 12.49 10.39
CA GLY A 144 5.46 11.23 10.41
C GLY A 144 4.58 10.09 10.93
N ARG A 145 4.88 8.86 10.52
CA ARG A 145 4.19 7.66 11.03
C ARG A 145 4.63 7.29 12.45
N GLU A 146 5.73 7.89 12.87
CA GLU A 146 6.39 7.72 14.14
C GLU A 146 5.79 8.62 15.24
N VAL A 147 4.85 9.52 14.89
CA VAL A 147 4.15 10.40 15.84
C VAL A 147 3.14 9.58 16.65
N SER A 148 3.28 9.58 17.98
CA SER A 148 2.33 8.91 18.88
C SER A 148 1.00 9.66 18.99
N TYR A 149 -0.01 9.03 19.58
CA TYR A 149 -1.29 9.71 19.78
C TYR A 149 -1.19 10.89 20.77
N GLU A 150 -0.35 10.78 21.80
CA GLU A 150 -0.09 11.87 22.75
C GLU A 150 0.58 13.06 22.04
N GLU A 151 1.59 12.80 21.22
CA GLU A 151 2.25 13.83 20.41
C GLU A 151 1.27 14.45 19.40
N LEU A 152 0.46 13.62 18.74
CA LEU A 152 -0.57 14.08 17.80
C LEU A 152 -1.58 15.02 18.47
N THR A 153 -2.00 14.68 19.70
CA THR A 153 -2.90 15.50 20.52
C THR A 153 -2.24 16.85 20.84
N GLU A 154 -1.00 16.85 21.33
CA GLU A 154 -0.26 18.08 21.62
C GLU A 154 -0.08 18.96 20.35
N ILE A 155 0.26 18.33 19.22
CA ILE A 155 0.39 19.03 17.93
C ILE A 155 -0.95 19.67 17.56
N ARG A 156 -2.05 18.92 17.64
CA ARG A 156 -3.37 19.43 17.31
C ARG A 156 -3.75 20.63 18.16
N GLU A 157 -3.53 20.56 19.48
CA GLU A 157 -3.81 21.63 20.44
C GLU A 157 -3.03 22.90 20.14
N LYS A 158 -1.74 22.79 19.79
CA LYS A 158 -0.84 23.94 19.54
C LYS A 158 -0.94 24.51 18.13
N CYS A 159 -1.48 23.76 17.17
CA CYS A 159 -1.51 24.10 15.75
C CYS A 159 -2.95 24.10 15.18
N GLN A 160 -3.89 24.79 15.82
CA GLN A 160 -5.34 24.73 15.48
C GLN A 160 -5.71 25.32 14.10
N ASP A 161 -4.86 26.17 13.54
CA ASP A 161 -5.13 26.96 12.32
C ASP A 161 -4.55 26.34 11.02
N ILE A 162 -4.01 25.13 11.09
CA ILE A 162 -3.49 24.39 9.92
C ILE A 162 -4.07 22.99 9.87
N LYS A 163 -4.30 22.46 8.67
CA LYS A 163 -4.78 21.09 8.50
C LYS A 163 -3.68 20.08 8.85
N ILE A 164 -4.04 19.05 9.59
CA ILE A 164 -3.16 17.94 9.95
C ILE A 164 -3.63 16.68 9.24
N GLU A 165 -2.69 15.96 8.61
CA GLU A 165 -2.93 14.66 7.99
C GLU A 165 -2.12 13.58 8.69
N ALA A 166 -2.77 12.46 9.03
CA ALA A 166 -2.14 11.32 9.68
C ALA A 166 -2.39 10.04 8.87
N PHE A 167 -1.40 9.14 8.84
CA PHE A 167 -1.61 7.81 8.25
C PHE A 167 -2.48 6.96 9.17
N VAL A 168 -3.51 6.33 8.62
CA VAL A 168 -4.40 5.43 9.36
C VAL A 168 -4.29 3.98 8.91
N HIS A 169 -3.78 3.73 7.70
CA HIS A 169 -3.74 2.37 7.16
C HIS A 169 -2.62 2.17 6.13
N GLY A 170 -2.09 0.95 6.05
CA GLY A 170 -1.18 0.51 5.00
C GLY A 170 0.24 0.21 5.44
N SER A 171 1.12 -0.07 4.49
CA SER A 171 2.44 -0.63 4.82
C SER A 171 3.36 0.33 5.58
N MET A 172 4.02 -0.21 6.61
CA MET A 172 5.00 0.48 7.45
C MET A 172 6.44 0.31 6.97
N CYS A 173 7.29 1.29 7.31
CA CYS A 173 8.73 1.25 7.10
C CYS A 173 9.44 0.79 8.39
N MET A 174 10.52 0.01 8.25
CA MET A 174 11.41 -0.33 9.37
C MET A 174 12.35 0.81 9.79
N THR A 175 12.51 1.80 8.92
CA THR A 175 13.34 2.99 9.14
C THR A 175 12.46 4.20 9.17
N TYR A 176 12.97 5.31 9.72
CA TYR A 176 12.27 6.59 9.68
C TYR A 176 11.75 6.89 8.27
N SER A 177 10.45 7.16 8.17
CA SER A 177 9.67 7.18 6.94
C SER A 177 10.39 7.87 5.78
N GLY A 178 10.64 7.10 4.70
CA GLY A 178 11.35 7.56 3.50
C GLY A 178 12.88 7.44 3.56
N ARG A 179 13.52 7.53 4.74
CA ARG A 179 14.98 7.64 4.88
C ARG A 179 15.70 6.28 5.02
N CYS A 180 15.50 5.40 4.05
CA CYS A 180 16.13 4.08 4.04
C CYS A 180 17.36 4.01 3.11
N LEU A 181 18.56 3.81 3.68
CA LEU A 181 19.78 3.54 2.90
C LEU A 181 19.92 2.08 2.47
N LEU A 182 19.29 1.15 3.19
CA LEU A 182 19.40 -0.29 2.93
C LEU A 182 18.97 -0.65 1.49
N SER A 183 17.90 -0.04 0.98
CA SER A 183 17.44 -0.26 -0.40
C SER A 183 18.43 0.26 -1.45
N ASN A 184 19.11 1.37 -1.17
CA ASN A 184 20.11 1.91 -2.09
C ASN A 184 21.35 1.01 -2.09
N PHE A 185 21.86 0.68 -0.92
CA PHE A 185 23.03 -0.18 -0.77
C PHE A 185 22.83 -1.58 -1.35
N MET A 186 21.70 -2.23 -1.04
CA MET A 186 21.47 -3.63 -1.43
C MET A 186 20.98 -3.81 -2.87
N ALA A 187 20.31 -2.79 -3.44
CA ALA A 187 19.58 -2.94 -4.70
C ALA A 187 19.81 -1.80 -5.70
N GLU A 188 20.69 -0.85 -5.38
CA GLU A 188 20.94 0.39 -6.16
C GLU A 188 19.66 1.18 -6.42
N ARG A 189 18.68 1.07 -5.51
CA ARG A 189 17.36 1.66 -5.63
C ARG A 189 17.09 2.62 -4.48
N GLY A 190 17.10 3.92 -4.76
CA GLY A 190 16.84 4.96 -3.77
C GLY A 190 15.41 4.92 -3.19
N ALA A 191 15.27 4.71 -1.89
CA ALA A 191 13.98 4.78 -1.19
C ALA A 191 13.38 6.21 -1.25
N ASN A 192 14.23 7.22 -1.08
CA ASN A 192 13.87 8.65 -1.19
C ASN A 192 13.60 9.13 -2.62
N GLN A 193 13.92 8.33 -3.63
CA GLN A 193 13.66 8.64 -5.05
C GLN A 193 12.51 7.81 -5.59
N GLY A 194 11.73 7.19 -4.68
CA GLY A 194 10.54 6.44 -5.04
C GLY A 194 10.77 5.07 -5.65
N ALA A 195 11.98 4.55 -5.50
CA ALA A 195 12.37 3.28 -6.06
C ALA A 195 12.55 2.19 -5.00
N CYS A 196 12.12 2.36 -3.74
CA CYS A 196 12.35 1.39 -2.65
C CYS A 196 12.18 -0.07 -3.12
N ALA A 197 13.21 -0.89 -2.89
CA ALA A 197 13.27 -2.30 -3.29
C ALA A 197 12.61 -3.23 -2.26
N ASN A 198 12.20 -2.70 -1.11
CA ASN A 198 11.74 -3.46 0.05
C ASN A 198 12.77 -4.52 0.47
N SER A 199 14.06 -4.17 0.48
CA SER A 199 15.14 -5.09 0.87
C SER A 199 15.00 -5.59 2.30
N CYS A 200 14.41 -4.79 3.18
CA CYS A 200 13.96 -5.23 4.51
C CYS A 200 12.97 -6.42 4.49
N ARG A 201 12.45 -6.83 3.33
CA ARG A 201 11.48 -7.92 3.16
C ARG A 201 11.97 -9.02 2.22
N TRP A 202 13.26 -9.02 1.88
CA TRP A 202 13.84 -10.06 1.03
C TRP A 202 14.09 -11.35 1.82
N LYS A 203 14.16 -12.46 1.09
CA LYS A 203 14.64 -13.73 1.65
C LYS A 203 16.17 -13.71 1.66
N TYR A 204 16.78 -13.82 2.83
CA TYR A 204 18.23 -13.88 3.01
C TYR A 204 18.67 -15.32 3.30
N LYS A 205 19.94 -15.64 3.03
CA LYS A 205 20.57 -16.93 3.34
C LYS A 205 21.73 -16.70 4.31
N VAL A 206 21.92 -17.57 5.28
CA VAL A 206 23.06 -17.54 6.20
C VAL A 206 24.20 -18.45 5.79
N HIS A 207 25.41 -17.93 5.97
CA HIS A 207 26.66 -18.63 5.74
C HIS A 207 27.54 -18.54 7.00
N MET A 208 28.14 -19.66 7.39
CA MET A 208 29.15 -19.70 8.44
C MET A 208 30.55 -19.73 7.83
N LYS A 209 31.45 -18.90 8.34
CA LYS A 209 32.87 -18.95 7.99
C LYS A 209 33.63 -19.76 9.04
N LEU A 210 34.17 -20.90 8.64
CA LEU A 210 35.04 -21.73 9.48
C LEU A 210 36.37 -21.01 9.75
N LYS A 211 37.06 -21.40 10.83
CA LYS A 211 38.37 -20.82 11.20
C LYS A 211 39.46 -21.02 10.15
N ASP A 212 39.30 -22.02 9.28
CA ASP A 212 40.17 -22.26 8.12
C ASP A 212 39.91 -21.30 6.94
N GLY A 213 38.93 -20.39 7.09
CA GLY A 213 38.55 -19.41 6.09
C GLY A 213 37.44 -19.86 5.13
N THR A 214 37.03 -21.12 5.17
CA THR A 214 35.98 -21.67 4.31
C THR A 214 34.62 -21.11 4.68
N VAL A 215 33.93 -20.52 3.71
CA VAL A 215 32.53 -20.10 3.87
C VAL A 215 31.63 -21.25 3.44
N LYS A 216 30.83 -21.78 4.37
CA LYS A 216 29.79 -22.77 4.09
C LYS A 216 28.42 -22.13 4.27
N GLU A 217 27.56 -22.28 3.27
CA GLU A 217 26.13 -22.03 3.46
C GLU A 217 25.62 -22.97 4.56
N LEU A 218 24.96 -22.41 5.56
CA LEU A 218 24.19 -23.19 6.52
C LEU A 218 22.85 -23.46 5.84
N ASN A 219 22.73 -24.63 5.22
CA ASN A 219 21.44 -25.11 4.77
C ASN A 219 20.67 -25.56 6.01
N LEU A 220 19.87 -24.64 6.56
CA LEU A 220 18.94 -24.93 7.64
C LEU A 220 17.83 -25.83 7.08
N THR A 221 17.73 -27.03 7.63
CA THR A 221 16.72 -28.05 7.32
C THR A 221 16.02 -28.46 8.61
N GLU A 222 14.83 -29.06 8.52
CA GLU A 222 14.09 -29.58 9.69
C GLU A 222 14.98 -30.44 10.62
N GLU A 223 15.95 -31.17 10.07
CA GLU A 223 16.85 -32.05 10.83
C GLU A 223 17.94 -31.32 11.63
N ASN A 224 18.26 -30.06 11.29
CA ASN A 224 19.37 -29.32 11.91
C ASN A 224 18.98 -27.93 12.45
N MET A 225 17.74 -27.49 12.22
CA MET A 225 17.25 -26.17 12.61
C MET A 225 17.21 -26.00 14.13
N GLU A 226 16.80 -27.04 14.88
CA GLU A 226 16.82 -27.04 16.36
C GLU A 226 18.23 -27.14 16.97
N LEU A 227 19.26 -27.38 16.16
CA LEU A 227 20.64 -27.46 16.65
C LEU A 227 21.28 -26.07 16.82
N PHE A 228 20.69 -25.03 16.23
CA PHE A 228 21.29 -23.71 16.16
C PHE A 228 20.25 -22.60 16.32
N ASP A 229 20.31 -21.88 17.44
CA ASP A 229 19.66 -20.58 17.57
C ASP A 229 20.63 -19.49 17.12
N PHE A 230 20.22 -18.64 16.18
CA PHE A 230 21.01 -17.50 15.74
C PHE A 230 20.58 -16.24 16.48
N PHE A 231 21.50 -15.63 17.21
CA PHE A 231 21.25 -14.37 17.92
C PHE A 231 22.19 -13.28 17.39
N LEU A 232 21.65 -12.08 17.24
CA LEU A 232 22.43 -10.84 17.20
C LEU A 232 22.60 -10.35 18.62
N GLU A 233 23.83 -10.19 19.04
CA GLU A 233 24.17 -9.43 20.22
C GLU A 233 24.76 -8.11 19.75
N GLU A 234 24.20 -7.00 20.24
CA GLU A 234 24.75 -5.68 19.96
C GLU A 234 25.87 -5.39 20.98
N GLU A 235 27.02 -4.92 20.50
CA GLU A 235 28.24 -4.78 21.30
C GLU A 235 28.06 -3.89 22.56
N MET A 236 27.17 -2.90 22.49
CA MET A 236 26.85 -1.98 23.59
C MET A 236 25.68 -2.44 24.46
N ARG A 237 25.04 -3.57 24.13
CA ARG A 237 24.02 -4.26 24.94
C ARG A 237 24.39 -5.73 25.16
N PRO A 238 25.54 -5.99 25.82
CA PRO A 238 25.98 -7.34 26.08
C PRO A 238 24.95 -8.10 26.93
N GLY A 239 24.57 -9.29 26.49
CA GLY A 239 23.54 -10.13 27.08
C GLY A 239 22.13 -9.91 26.54
N GLU A 240 21.87 -8.85 25.76
CA GLU A 240 20.61 -8.68 25.02
C GLU A 240 20.68 -9.40 23.68
N LEU A 241 20.45 -10.70 23.71
CA LEU A 241 20.40 -11.53 22.52
C LEU A 241 19.09 -11.27 21.75
N MET A 242 19.22 -10.72 20.54
CA MET A 242 18.12 -10.54 19.59
C MET A 242 18.09 -11.74 18.64
N GLU A 243 17.09 -12.59 18.78
CA GLU A 243 16.92 -13.77 17.92
C GLU A 243 16.75 -13.34 16.45
N ILE A 244 17.63 -13.84 15.58
CA ILE A 244 17.38 -13.91 14.15
C ILE A 244 16.68 -15.25 13.92
N GLN A 245 15.37 -15.20 13.78
CA GLN A 245 14.67 -16.32 13.17
C GLN A 245 15.00 -16.33 11.68
N GLU A 246 15.46 -17.48 11.21
CA GLU A 246 15.72 -17.76 9.81
C GLU A 246 15.22 -19.15 9.48
N ASP A 247 14.37 -19.23 8.46
CA ASP A 247 13.93 -20.48 7.87
C ASP A 247 14.23 -20.46 6.35
N GLU A 248 13.76 -21.47 5.61
CA GLU A 248 13.85 -21.50 4.13
C GLU A 248 13.19 -20.28 3.44
N ARG A 249 12.48 -19.42 4.19
CA ARG A 249 11.78 -18.23 3.74
C ARG A 249 12.50 -16.94 4.13
N GLY A 250 13.62 -16.98 4.87
CA GLY A 250 14.59 -15.89 5.06
C GLY A 250 14.68 -15.34 6.48
N SER A 251 15.53 -14.32 6.69
CA SER A 251 15.72 -13.70 8.01
C SER A 251 14.64 -12.66 8.36
N TYR A 252 14.09 -12.73 9.58
CA TYR A 252 12.82 -12.09 9.91
C TYR A 252 12.85 -10.79 10.73
N ILE A 253 14.03 -10.25 11.04
CA ILE A 253 14.17 -9.07 11.92
C ILE A 253 13.64 -7.75 11.32
N LEU A 254 13.32 -7.71 10.02
CA LEU A 254 13.00 -6.49 9.26
C LEU A 254 11.59 -6.43 8.64
N ASN A 255 10.68 -7.32 9.04
CA ASN A 255 9.35 -7.43 8.43
C ASN A 255 8.25 -6.82 9.31
N SER A 256 7.92 -5.55 9.07
CA SER A 256 6.82 -4.87 9.78
C SER A 256 5.43 -5.28 9.25
N ARG A 257 4.49 -5.46 10.19
CA ARG A 257 3.04 -5.60 9.94
C ARG A 257 2.48 -4.34 9.26
N ASP A 258 1.29 -4.43 8.66
CA ASP A 258 0.65 -3.25 8.04
C ASP A 258 -0.05 -2.40 9.13
N LEU A 259 0.07 -1.07 9.06
CA LEU A 259 -0.62 -0.13 9.94
C LEU A 259 -2.14 -0.30 9.78
N CYS A 260 -2.86 -0.34 10.90
CA CYS A 260 -4.33 -0.24 10.90
C CYS A 260 -4.83 0.43 12.18
N ILE A 261 -5.25 1.68 12.06
CA ILE A 261 -5.80 2.50 13.14
C ILE A 261 -7.30 2.31 13.31
N MET A 262 -7.99 1.53 12.46
CA MET A 262 -9.43 1.28 12.57
C MET A 262 -9.94 1.00 14.01
N PRO A 263 -9.28 0.19 14.86
CA PRO A 263 -9.72 -0.01 16.26
C PRO A 263 -9.64 1.22 17.16
N LYS A 264 -8.83 2.21 16.76
CA LYS A 264 -8.54 3.48 17.45
C LYS A 264 -8.97 4.68 16.61
N LEU A 265 -9.79 4.47 15.58
CA LEU A 265 -10.16 5.51 14.62
C LEU A 265 -10.86 6.68 15.32
N GLU A 266 -11.72 6.37 16.30
CA GLU A 266 -12.42 7.36 17.11
C GLU A 266 -11.46 8.38 17.77
N ASP A 267 -10.26 7.97 18.17
CA ASP A 267 -9.28 8.85 18.81
C ASP A 267 -8.84 9.97 17.85
N TYR A 268 -8.59 9.62 16.59
CA TYR A 268 -8.19 10.55 15.54
C TYR A 268 -9.35 11.49 15.14
N LEU A 269 -10.57 10.95 15.11
CA LEU A 269 -11.77 11.73 14.81
C LEU A 269 -12.11 12.70 15.96
N LYS A 270 -12.00 12.26 17.22
CA LYS A 270 -12.26 13.07 18.43
C LYS A 270 -11.36 14.31 18.51
N ILE A 271 -10.07 14.16 18.23
CA ILE A 271 -9.13 15.29 18.26
C ILE A 271 -9.22 16.18 17.00
N GLY A 272 -9.98 15.77 15.98
CA GLY A 272 -10.15 16.55 14.76
C GLY A 272 -8.90 16.55 13.86
N VAL A 273 -8.39 15.36 13.56
CA VAL A 273 -7.45 15.17 12.43
C VAL A 273 -8.18 15.49 11.14
N ASP A 274 -7.64 16.40 10.31
CA ASP A 274 -8.36 16.90 9.14
C ASP A 274 -8.36 15.92 7.96
N SER A 275 -7.31 15.11 7.80
CA SER A 275 -7.18 14.11 6.73
C SER A 275 -6.61 12.79 7.24
N LEU A 276 -7.31 11.70 6.93
CA LEU A 276 -6.96 10.32 7.26
C LEU A 276 -6.39 9.66 6.02
N LYS A 277 -5.07 9.46 6.00
CA LYS A 277 -4.34 9.01 4.83
C LYS A 277 -4.15 7.50 4.82
N VAL A 278 -4.47 6.87 3.69
CA VAL A 278 -4.17 5.46 3.43
C VAL A 278 -2.94 5.33 2.54
N GLU A 279 -1.98 4.47 2.90
CA GLU A 279 -0.86 4.12 2.02
C GLU A 279 -1.11 2.82 1.27
N GLY A 280 -1.01 2.88 -0.05
CA GLY A 280 -1.33 1.71 -0.87
C GLY A 280 -1.16 1.90 -2.37
N ARG A 281 -0.37 2.88 -2.83
CA ARG A 281 -0.26 3.16 -4.29
C ARG A 281 0.17 1.93 -5.12
N GLY A 282 0.96 1.05 -4.52
CA GLY A 282 1.40 -0.22 -5.12
C GLY A 282 0.49 -1.43 -4.86
N LYS A 283 -0.59 -1.29 -4.07
CA LYS A 283 -1.54 -2.37 -3.76
C LYS A 283 -2.55 -2.55 -4.90
N SER A 284 -3.37 -3.59 -4.83
CA SER A 284 -4.35 -3.94 -5.86
C SER A 284 -5.54 -2.95 -5.88
N PRO A 285 -6.34 -2.94 -6.97
CA PRO A 285 -7.63 -2.26 -6.99
C PRO A 285 -8.58 -2.76 -5.89
N TYR A 286 -8.56 -4.07 -5.61
CA TYR A 286 -9.28 -4.68 -4.50
C TYR A 286 -8.97 -4.03 -3.14
N TYR A 287 -7.68 -3.83 -2.85
CA TYR A 287 -7.24 -3.12 -1.65
C TYR A 287 -7.77 -1.69 -1.61
N ALA A 288 -7.63 -0.94 -2.72
CA ALA A 288 -8.05 0.45 -2.78
C ALA A 288 -9.56 0.62 -2.51
N GLY A 289 -10.40 -0.23 -3.11
CA GLY A 289 -11.85 -0.17 -2.92
C GLY A 289 -12.28 -0.60 -1.52
N LEU A 290 -11.85 -1.77 -1.03
CA LEU A 290 -12.32 -2.26 0.26
C LEU A 290 -11.84 -1.44 1.45
N VAL A 291 -10.59 -0.94 1.42
CA VAL A 291 -10.11 -0.02 2.45
C VAL A 291 -10.90 1.29 2.40
N ALA A 292 -11.14 1.86 1.21
CA ALA A 292 -11.91 3.10 1.08
C ALA A 292 -13.32 2.95 1.67
N ARG A 293 -14.02 1.87 1.29
CA ARG A 293 -15.37 1.58 1.78
C ARG A 293 -15.42 1.33 3.28
N ALA A 294 -14.49 0.54 3.82
CA ALA A 294 -14.45 0.25 5.25
C ALA A 294 -14.23 1.53 6.07
N TYR A 295 -13.26 2.37 5.70
CA TYR A 295 -13.01 3.63 6.40
C TYR A 295 -14.12 4.65 6.17
N ARG A 296 -14.68 4.77 4.96
CA ARG A 296 -15.80 5.68 4.70
C ARG A 296 -16.98 5.37 5.62
N MET A 297 -17.41 4.11 5.65
CA MET A 297 -18.51 3.67 6.52
C MET A 297 -18.17 3.89 7.99
N ALA A 298 -16.94 3.57 8.43
CA ALA A 298 -16.52 3.77 9.80
C ALA A 298 -16.56 5.24 10.23
N ILE A 299 -16.08 6.14 9.38
CA ILE A 299 -16.09 7.59 9.64
C ILE A 299 -17.54 8.09 9.67
N ASP A 300 -18.37 7.67 8.70
CA ASP A 300 -19.77 8.13 8.60
C ASP A 300 -20.57 7.73 9.82
N ASP A 301 -20.48 6.45 10.20
CA ASP A 301 -21.21 5.90 11.34
C ASP A 301 -20.71 6.51 12.66
N TRP A 302 -19.42 6.87 12.76
CA TRP A 302 -18.90 7.58 13.95
C TRP A 302 -19.45 8.99 14.06
N TYR A 303 -19.54 9.75 12.97
CA TYR A 303 -20.11 11.10 13.01
C TYR A 303 -21.64 11.09 13.18
N GLU A 304 -22.32 10.00 12.82
CA GLU A 304 -23.76 9.79 13.05
C GLU A 304 -24.06 9.44 14.51
N ASP A 305 -23.35 8.46 15.08
CA ASP A 305 -23.54 8.00 16.47
C ASP A 305 -22.20 7.67 17.14
N PRO A 306 -21.46 8.68 17.65
CA PRO A 306 -20.18 8.47 18.32
C PRO A 306 -20.28 7.62 19.60
N GLU A 307 -21.44 7.60 20.26
CA GLU A 307 -21.62 6.93 21.56
C GLU A 307 -21.74 5.41 21.41
N ASN A 308 -22.37 4.94 20.32
CA ASN A 308 -22.55 3.51 20.04
C ASN A 308 -21.63 2.98 18.93
N TRP A 309 -20.69 3.79 18.45
CA TRP A 309 -19.77 3.41 17.39
C TRP A 309 -18.89 2.21 17.78
N SER A 310 -18.64 1.32 16.83
CA SER A 310 -17.74 0.17 17.01
C SER A 310 -16.91 -0.08 15.77
N ALA A 311 -15.61 -0.31 15.96
CA ALA A 311 -14.68 -0.66 14.90
C ALA A 311 -14.91 -2.08 14.31
N GLU A 312 -15.61 -2.96 15.03
CA GLU A 312 -15.67 -4.39 14.74
C GLU A 312 -16.20 -4.73 13.33
N PRO A 313 -17.32 -4.13 12.84
CA PRO A 313 -17.84 -4.44 11.51
C PRO A 313 -16.84 -4.10 10.39
N TYR A 314 -16.14 -2.98 10.53
CA TYR A 314 -15.16 -2.54 9.53
C TYR A 314 -13.86 -3.33 9.63
N MET A 315 -13.48 -3.80 10.82
CA MET A 315 -12.37 -4.73 10.98
C MET A 315 -12.64 -6.08 10.30
N LYS A 316 -13.89 -6.56 10.31
CA LYS A 316 -14.30 -7.76 9.55
C LYS A 316 -14.11 -7.54 8.05
N GLU A 317 -14.51 -6.38 7.53
CA GLU A 317 -14.28 -6.02 6.12
C GLU A 317 -12.77 -5.96 5.78
N LEU A 318 -11.97 -5.29 6.62
CA LEU A 318 -10.52 -5.18 6.42
C LEU A 318 -9.77 -6.52 6.53
N ALA A 319 -10.33 -7.51 7.23
CA ALA A 319 -9.75 -8.86 7.34
C ALA A 319 -9.85 -9.66 6.02
N THR A 320 -10.80 -9.31 5.14
CA THR A 320 -10.96 -9.92 3.80
C THR A 320 -9.90 -9.45 2.79
N ILE A 321 -9.00 -8.58 3.21
CA ILE A 321 -7.95 -8.00 2.38
C ILE A 321 -6.63 -8.71 2.70
N PRO A 322 -5.93 -9.27 1.70
CA PRO A 322 -4.61 -9.84 1.92
C PRO A 322 -3.64 -8.84 2.57
N ASN A 323 -3.20 -9.16 3.78
CA ASN A 323 -2.33 -8.32 4.61
C ASN A 323 -1.26 -9.17 5.33
N ARG A 324 -0.30 -8.53 6.01
CA ARG A 324 0.79 -9.20 6.76
C ARG A 324 0.56 -9.19 8.27
N GLY A 325 -0.70 -9.20 8.69
CA GLY A 325 -1.11 -8.80 10.04
C GLY A 325 -1.20 -7.29 10.17
N TYR A 326 -2.00 -6.86 11.15
CA TYR A 326 -2.23 -5.45 11.47
C TYR A 326 -1.55 -5.05 12.78
N THR A 327 -1.06 -3.82 12.84
CA THR A 327 -0.46 -3.20 14.04
C THR A 327 -0.97 -1.79 14.24
N LEU A 328 -1.00 -1.32 15.50
CA LEU A 328 -1.25 0.09 15.84
C LEU A 328 0.00 0.96 15.65
N ALA A 329 1.14 0.33 15.36
CA ALA A 329 2.44 0.97 15.20
C ALA A 329 2.78 1.89 16.38
N PHE A 330 3.03 3.17 16.12
CA PHE A 330 3.48 4.14 17.13
C PHE A 330 2.33 4.81 17.90
N HIS A 331 1.07 4.42 17.68
CA HIS A 331 -0.08 5.04 18.33
C HIS A 331 0.07 5.08 19.87
N GLU A 332 0.45 3.96 20.48
CA GLU A 332 0.74 3.81 21.93
C GLU A 332 2.22 4.11 22.28
N GLY A 333 2.96 4.77 21.38
CA GLY A 333 4.37 5.09 21.53
C GLY A 333 5.32 4.04 20.96
N ARG A 334 6.09 3.37 21.82
CA ARG A 334 7.19 2.47 21.39
C ARG A 334 6.65 1.18 20.75
N LEU A 335 7.19 0.81 19.60
CA LEU A 335 6.92 -0.48 18.97
C LEU A 335 7.33 -1.66 19.87
N THR A 336 6.49 -2.70 19.85
CA THR A 336 6.77 -3.99 20.50
C THR A 336 7.13 -5.05 19.47
N ASN A 337 7.52 -6.24 19.93
CA ASN A 337 7.70 -7.41 19.08
C ASN A 337 6.41 -7.77 18.30
N TYR A 338 5.23 -7.51 18.84
CA TYR A 338 3.96 -7.80 18.15
C TYR A 338 3.70 -6.92 16.91
N ALA A 339 4.41 -5.81 16.74
CA ALA A 339 4.29 -4.98 15.53
C ALA A 339 5.03 -5.56 14.30
N HIS A 340 5.73 -6.69 14.47
CA HIS A 340 6.56 -7.33 13.46
C HIS A 340 6.08 -8.75 13.16
N GLY A 341 6.24 -9.18 11.91
CA GLY A 341 5.92 -10.53 11.46
C GLY A 341 7.19 -11.38 11.36
N TYR A 342 7.44 -12.22 12.37
CA TYR A 342 8.65 -13.04 12.44
C TYR A 342 8.55 -14.39 11.73
N ASP A 343 7.33 -14.80 11.33
CA ASP A 343 7.10 -16.18 10.86
C ASP A 343 6.79 -16.26 9.35
N SER A 344 6.47 -15.13 8.70
CA SER A 344 6.23 -15.08 7.24
C SER A 344 6.17 -13.65 6.69
N SER A 345 6.58 -13.50 5.42
CA SER A 345 6.42 -12.27 4.62
C SER A 345 5.24 -12.28 3.65
N SER A 346 4.47 -13.38 3.59
CA SER A 346 3.29 -13.51 2.70
C SER A 346 2.13 -12.61 3.13
N ASN A 347 1.30 -12.20 2.17
CA ASN A 347 0.00 -11.60 2.48
C ASN A 347 -1.05 -12.72 2.52
N VAL A 348 -1.80 -12.83 3.60
CA VAL A 348 -2.79 -13.91 3.82
C VAL A 348 -4.18 -13.31 4.03
N SER A 349 -5.19 -13.96 3.46
CA SER A 349 -6.62 -13.72 3.71
C SER A 349 -7.42 -14.92 3.18
N ASP A 350 -8.52 -15.23 3.85
CA ASP A 350 -9.57 -16.18 3.46
C ASP A 350 -10.41 -15.70 2.27
N TRP A 351 -10.13 -14.50 1.76
CA TRP A 351 -10.74 -13.93 0.57
C TRP A 351 -9.69 -13.52 -0.47
N GLU A 352 -10.04 -13.65 -1.75
CA GLU A 352 -9.21 -13.18 -2.84
C GLU A 352 -9.98 -12.41 -3.92
N PHE A 353 -9.26 -11.59 -4.68
CA PHE A 353 -9.84 -10.72 -5.70
C PHE A 353 -10.25 -11.52 -6.94
N ALA A 354 -11.55 -11.80 -7.10
CA ALA A 354 -12.07 -12.58 -8.21
C ALA A 354 -12.09 -11.77 -9.51
N GLY A 355 -12.62 -10.54 -9.46
CA GLY A 355 -12.81 -9.73 -10.66
C GLY A 355 -13.41 -8.34 -10.43
N LEU A 356 -13.63 -7.62 -11.52
CA LEU A 356 -14.36 -6.35 -11.55
C LEU A 356 -15.50 -6.43 -12.55
N ILE A 357 -16.65 -5.84 -12.23
CA ILE A 357 -17.68 -5.57 -13.23
C ILE A 357 -17.14 -4.51 -14.18
N GLU A 358 -16.94 -4.86 -15.45
CA GLU A 358 -16.49 -3.93 -16.49
C GLU A 358 -17.67 -3.18 -17.12
N ARG A 359 -18.78 -3.88 -17.29
CA ARG A 359 -20.03 -3.32 -17.83
C ARG A 359 -21.24 -4.03 -17.25
N VAL A 360 -22.33 -3.28 -17.17
CA VAL A 360 -23.64 -3.77 -16.79
C VAL A 360 -24.51 -3.72 -18.04
N GLU A 361 -25.01 -4.88 -18.47
CA GLU A 361 -25.94 -5.02 -19.58
C GLU A 361 -27.37 -5.17 -19.03
N ASP A 362 -28.38 -5.19 -19.92
CA ASP A 362 -29.79 -5.23 -19.51
C ASP A 362 -30.17 -6.48 -18.69
N ASP A 363 -29.43 -7.57 -18.87
CA ASP A 363 -29.71 -8.88 -18.28
C ASP A 363 -28.47 -9.56 -17.66
N ALA A 364 -27.33 -8.88 -17.57
CA ALA A 364 -26.10 -9.49 -17.05
C ALA A 364 -25.04 -8.49 -16.56
N PHE A 365 -24.20 -8.95 -15.65
CA PHE A 365 -22.90 -8.35 -15.40
C PHE A 365 -21.84 -8.97 -16.29
N ILE A 366 -20.95 -8.15 -16.84
CA ILE A 366 -19.76 -8.63 -17.54
C ILE A 366 -18.54 -8.30 -16.71
N VAL A 367 -17.82 -9.35 -16.33
CA VAL A 367 -16.79 -9.32 -15.30
C VAL A 367 -15.42 -9.60 -15.91
N SER A 368 -14.45 -8.73 -15.66
CA SER A 368 -13.04 -9.04 -15.91
C SER A 368 -12.49 -9.90 -14.77
N VAL A 369 -11.93 -11.05 -15.13
CA VAL A 369 -11.43 -12.01 -14.16
C VAL A 369 -9.97 -11.70 -13.81
N LYS A 370 -9.68 -11.55 -12.51
CA LYS A 370 -8.36 -11.16 -11.98
C LYS A 370 -7.64 -12.32 -11.29
N ASN A 371 -8.37 -13.31 -10.76
CA ASN A 371 -7.83 -14.58 -10.26
C ASN A 371 -8.60 -15.78 -10.81
N ARG A 372 -8.04 -16.98 -10.65
CA ARG A 372 -8.65 -18.22 -11.16
C ARG A 372 -10.02 -18.45 -10.50
N LEU A 373 -11.02 -18.71 -11.34
CA LEU A 373 -12.35 -19.13 -10.90
C LEU A 373 -12.55 -20.61 -11.24
N LEU A 374 -13.22 -21.33 -10.33
CA LEU A 374 -13.51 -22.76 -10.41
C LEU A 374 -14.98 -23.02 -10.09
N ALA A 375 -15.54 -24.06 -10.69
CA ALA A 375 -16.87 -24.56 -10.37
C ALA A 375 -17.00 -24.85 -8.87
N GLY A 376 -18.06 -24.34 -8.26
CA GLY A 376 -18.32 -24.39 -6.84
C GLY A 376 -17.84 -23.17 -6.05
N ASP A 377 -17.05 -22.27 -6.65
CA ASP A 377 -16.60 -21.05 -5.99
C ASP A 377 -17.80 -20.19 -5.54
N VAL A 378 -17.72 -19.66 -4.32
CA VAL A 378 -18.63 -18.64 -3.80
C VAL A 378 -18.04 -17.27 -4.10
N LEU A 379 -18.72 -16.51 -4.94
CA LEU A 379 -18.42 -15.12 -5.23
C LEU A 379 -19.21 -14.21 -4.31
N GLU A 380 -18.59 -13.12 -3.88
CA GLU A 380 -19.27 -12.02 -3.21
C GLU A 380 -19.09 -10.73 -4.03
N ILE A 381 -20.22 -10.16 -4.44
CA ILE A 381 -20.28 -8.89 -5.18
C ILE A 381 -20.41 -7.77 -4.15
N VAL A 382 -19.42 -6.90 -4.07
CA VAL A 382 -19.30 -5.85 -3.05
C VAL A 382 -19.59 -4.49 -3.68
N PRO A 383 -20.73 -3.85 -3.36
CA PRO A 383 -21.08 -2.59 -3.98
C PRO A 383 -20.20 -1.45 -3.44
N PRO A 384 -19.94 -0.39 -4.23
CA PRO A 384 -19.08 0.71 -3.81
C PRO A 384 -19.54 1.44 -2.54
N ARG A 385 -20.84 1.75 -2.43
CA ARG A 385 -21.43 2.51 -1.30
C ARG A 385 -22.49 1.74 -0.52
N GLY A 386 -23.02 0.65 -1.05
CA GLY A 386 -24.03 -0.17 -0.39
C GLY A 386 -23.45 -1.00 0.77
N ARG A 387 -24.22 -1.19 1.84
CA ARG A 387 -23.87 -2.11 2.93
C ARG A 387 -24.16 -3.58 2.57
N LYS A 388 -25.23 -3.84 1.80
CA LYS A 388 -25.65 -5.18 1.40
C LYS A 388 -24.77 -5.73 0.27
N THR A 389 -24.07 -6.82 0.51
CA THR A 389 -23.35 -7.59 -0.51
C THR A 389 -24.22 -8.72 -1.04
N ILE A 390 -23.85 -9.27 -2.21
CA ILE A 390 -24.55 -10.40 -2.82
C ILE A 390 -23.60 -11.58 -2.89
N PHE A 391 -24.02 -12.73 -2.37
CA PHE A 391 -23.30 -14.00 -2.52
C PHE A 391 -23.89 -14.80 -3.66
N LEU A 392 -23.02 -15.34 -4.52
CA LEU A 392 -23.38 -16.15 -5.67
C LEU A 392 -22.45 -17.35 -5.78
N ARG A 393 -23.01 -18.56 -5.74
CA ARG A 393 -22.24 -19.78 -6.02
C ARG A 393 -22.26 -20.07 -7.51
N MET A 394 -21.09 -20.17 -8.12
CA MET A 394 -20.92 -20.37 -9.56
C MET A 394 -20.46 -21.80 -9.86
N TYR A 395 -21.17 -22.51 -10.73
CA TYR A 395 -20.77 -23.85 -11.19
C TYR A 395 -20.20 -23.85 -12.61
N GLU A 396 -20.59 -22.86 -13.42
CA GLU A 396 -20.19 -22.72 -14.80
C GLU A 396 -19.92 -21.25 -15.10
N PHE A 397 -18.97 -20.98 -15.99
CA PHE A 397 -18.60 -19.64 -16.39
C PHE A 397 -18.77 -19.49 -17.90
N ILE A 398 -19.53 -18.47 -18.29
CA ILE A 398 -19.79 -18.14 -19.69
C ILE A 398 -18.77 -17.10 -20.13
N ASP A 399 -17.93 -17.44 -21.11
CA ASP A 399 -17.03 -16.46 -21.74
C ASP A 399 -17.85 -15.43 -22.53
N ALA A 400 -17.74 -14.16 -22.16
CA ALA A 400 -18.55 -13.08 -22.70
C ALA A 400 -18.27 -12.75 -24.17
N ASN A 401 -17.13 -13.18 -24.72
CA ASN A 401 -16.75 -12.91 -26.11
C ASN A 401 -17.12 -14.05 -27.05
N THR A 402 -17.01 -15.29 -26.56
CA THR A 402 -17.18 -16.50 -27.38
C THR A 402 -18.47 -17.27 -27.08
N GLY A 403 -19.14 -16.97 -25.95
CA GLY A 403 -20.30 -17.71 -25.47
C GLY A 403 -19.99 -19.12 -24.97
N LYS A 404 -18.71 -19.52 -24.94
CA LYS A 404 -18.31 -20.85 -24.47
C LYS A 404 -18.49 -20.95 -22.96
N VAL A 405 -19.06 -22.07 -22.54
CA VAL A 405 -19.25 -22.41 -21.13
C VAL A 405 -18.14 -23.34 -20.68
N GLY A 406 -17.62 -23.12 -19.48
CA GLY A 406 -16.63 -24.01 -18.86
C GLY A 406 -16.66 -23.95 -17.34
N GLU A 407 -16.05 -24.96 -16.72
CA GLU A 407 -16.01 -25.11 -15.25
C GLU A 407 -14.84 -24.36 -14.59
N ALA A 408 -13.94 -23.77 -15.38
CA ALA A 408 -12.78 -23.05 -14.88
C ALA A 408 -12.37 -21.89 -15.78
N VAL A 409 -11.96 -20.78 -15.17
CA VAL A 409 -11.48 -19.59 -15.88
C VAL A 409 -10.11 -19.18 -15.34
N HIS A 410 -9.14 -19.03 -16.25
CA HIS A 410 -7.77 -18.65 -15.91
C HIS A 410 -7.51 -17.18 -16.26
N ALA A 411 -7.11 -16.37 -15.27
CA ALA A 411 -6.90 -14.93 -15.43
C ALA A 411 -5.81 -14.51 -16.44
N GLY A 412 -4.90 -15.42 -16.82
CA GLY A 412 -3.77 -15.13 -17.71
C GLY A 412 -4.17 -14.65 -19.12
N ALA A 413 -5.36 -15.05 -19.60
CA ALA A 413 -5.91 -14.61 -20.89
C ALA A 413 -6.74 -13.31 -20.81
N LYS A 414 -6.82 -12.68 -19.62
CA LYS A 414 -7.76 -11.59 -19.32
C LYS A 414 -9.21 -11.91 -19.76
N PRO A 415 -9.75 -13.07 -19.38
CA PRO A 415 -11.07 -13.47 -19.84
C PRO A 415 -12.16 -12.58 -19.23
N MET A 416 -13.24 -12.43 -20.00
CA MET A 416 -14.44 -11.72 -19.59
C MET A 416 -15.52 -12.77 -19.35
N VAL A 417 -16.13 -12.76 -18.17
CA VAL A 417 -17.20 -13.69 -17.80
C VAL A 417 -18.53 -12.96 -17.76
N ARG A 418 -19.55 -13.56 -18.38
CA ARG A 418 -20.94 -13.10 -18.27
C ARG A 418 -21.60 -13.77 -17.06
N ILE A 419 -22.13 -12.97 -16.16
CA ILE A 419 -22.97 -13.39 -15.02
C ILE A 419 -24.40 -12.90 -15.29
N PRO A 420 -25.30 -13.77 -15.78
CA PRO A 420 -26.69 -13.40 -16.03
C PRO A 420 -27.43 -13.02 -14.74
N PHE A 421 -28.32 -12.04 -14.81
CA PHE A 421 -29.20 -11.66 -13.70
C PHE A 421 -30.19 -12.76 -13.30
N SER A 422 -30.44 -13.72 -14.20
CA SER A 422 -31.19 -14.94 -13.86
C SER A 422 -30.48 -15.82 -12.82
N LEU A 423 -29.19 -15.59 -12.52
CA LEU A 423 -28.51 -16.24 -11.39
C LEU A 423 -28.72 -15.49 -10.06
N LEU A 424 -29.35 -14.32 -10.11
CA LEU A 424 -29.58 -13.39 -9.01
C LEU A 424 -31.09 -13.15 -8.79
N GLU A 425 -31.92 -14.18 -8.96
CA GLU A 425 -33.40 -14.08 -8.99
C GLU A 425 -34.03 -13.44 -7.74
N GLN A 426 -33.30 -13.40 -6.62
CA GLN A 426 -33.74 -12.78 -5.37
C GLN A 426 -33.60 -11.26 -5.37
N GLU A 427 -32.93 -10.68 -6.37
CA GLU A 427 -32.65 -9.25 -6.46
C GLU A 427 -33.40 -8.64 -7.64
N ASP A 428 -33.87 -7.41 -7.46
CA ASP A 428 -34.49 -6.64 -8.53
C ASP A 428 -33.43 -6.23 -9.57
N PRO A 429 -33.61 -6.53 -10.87
CA PRO A 429 -32.70 -6.09 -11.94
C PRO A 429 -32.42 -4.58 -11.93
N ASP A 430 -33.38 -3.73 -11.56
CA ASP A 430 -33.16 -2.28 -11.47
C ASP A 430 -32.27 -1.91 -10.28
N TYR A 431 -32.41 -2.62 -9.16
CA TYR A 431 -31.48 -2.51 -8.03
C TYR A 431 -30.08 -2.98 -8.43
N LEU A 432 -29.95 -4.09 -9.16
CA LEU A 432 -28.65 -4.61 -9.61
C LEU A 432 -27.90 -3.59 -10.46
N ARG A 433 -28.60 -2.94 -11.40
CA ARG A 433 -28.04 -1.90 -12.28
C ARG A 433 -27.59 -0.64 -11.53
N THR A 434 -28.29 -0.27 -10.47
CA THR A 434 -28.02 0.97 -9.73
C THR A 434 -26.97 0.77 -8.62
N ALA A 435 -27.05 -0.34 -7.89
CA ALA A 435 -26.18 -0.61 -6.75
C ALA A 435 -24.79 -1.16 -7.14
N PHE A 436 -24.66 -1.79 -8.30
CA PHE A 436 -23.43 -2.45 -8.76
C PHE A 436 -22.96 -1.91 -10.12
N PRO A 437 -22.52 -0.64 -10.19
CA PRO A 437 -22.04 -0.03 -11.42
C PRO A 437 -20.72 -0.65 -11.91
N PRO A 438 -20.22 -0.29 -13.11
CA PRO A 438 -18.87 -0.59 -13.51
C PRO A 438 -17.83 -0.27 -12.42
N LEU A 439 -16.77 -1.07 -12.37
CA LEU A 439 -15.73 -1.10 -11.33
C LEU A 439 -16.18 -1.65 -9.97
N THR A 440 -17.37 -2.24 -9.88
CA THR A 440 -17.77 -3.03 -8.71
C THR A 440 -16.85 -4.23 -8.53
N ILE A 441 -16.34 -4.39 -7.32
CA ILE A 441 -15.46 -5.46 -6.88
C ILE A 441 -16.25 -6.76 -6.67
N ILE A 442 -15.68 -7.85 -7.19
CA ILE A 442 -16.09 -9.21 -6.88
C ILE A 442 -14.91 -9.89 -6.20
N ARG A 443 -15.17 -10.48 -5.04
CA ARG A 443 -14.22 -11.35 -4.31
C ARG A 443 -14.73 -12.77 -4.28
N LYS A 444 -13.84 -13.72 -3.99
CA LYS A 444 -14.20 -15.13 -3.77
C LYS A 444 -13.56 -15.65 -2.50
N GLU A 445 -14.19 -16.65 -1.90
CA GLU A 445 -13.57 -17.40 -0.82
C GLU A 445 -12.30 -18.10 -1.33
N LYS A 446 -11.25 -18.05 -0.53
CA LYS A 446 -10.00 -18.75 -0.76
C LYS A 446 -9.84 -19.82 0.30
N ALA A 447 -9.75 -21.08 -0.13
CA ALA A 447 -9.33 -22.15 0.75
C ALA A 447 -7.89 -21.89 1.25
N LEU A 448 -7.74 -21.72 2.55
CA LEU A 448 -6.45 -21.54 3.20
C LEU A 448 -5.80 -22.89 3.48
N THR A 449 -4.48 -22.93 3.35
CA THR A 449 -3.70 -24.06 3.87
C THR A 449 -3.69 -24.05 5.41
N PRO A 450 -3.41 -25.18 6.09
CA PRO A 450 -3.34 -25.22 7.55
C PRO A 450 -2.40 -24.15 8.14
N ASP A 451 -1.23 -23.94 7.52
CA ASP A 451 -0.28 -22.90 7.94
C ASP A 451 -0.83 -21.47 7.74
N GLU A 452 -1.61 -21.23 6.68
CA GLU A 452 -2.28 -19.93 6.49
C GLU A 452 -3.35 -19.67 7.56
N TRP A 453 -4.09 -20.71 8.00
CA TRP A 453 -5.07 -20.62 9.08
C TRP A 453 -4.42 -20.29 10.43
N GLU A 454 -3.37 -21.03 10.81
CA GLU A 454 -2.66 -20.76 12.07
C GLU A 454 -1.99 -19.38 12.05
N ARG A 455 -1.49 -18.96 10.88
CA ARG A 455 -0.92 -17.61 10.71
C ARG A 455 -1.95 -16.52 10.99
N MET A 456 -3.15 -16.63 10.43
CA MET A 456 -4.21 -15.64 10.67
C MET A 456 -4.60 -15.59 12.15
N LYS A 457 -4.66 -16.74 12.83
CA LYS A 457 -4.96 -16.81 14.27
C LYS A 457 -3.87 -16.12 15.10
N LEU A 458 -2.59 -16.32 14.78
CA LEU A 458 -1.45 -15.67 15.43
C LEU A 458 -1.49 -14.15 15.25
N ASP A 459 -1.68 -13.68 14.01
CA ASP A 459 -1.74 -12.25 13.70
C ASP A 459 -2.91 -11.56 14.44
N GLN A 460 -4.08 -12.21 14.51
CA GLN A 460 -5.22 -11.71 15.28
C GLN A 460 -4.93 -11.59 16.79
N GLU A 461 -4.24 -12.57 17.38
CA GLU A 461 -3.91 -12.52 18.80
C GLU A 461 -2.88 -11.42 19.12
N GLY A 462 -1.86 -11.25 18.26
CA GLY A 462 -0.90 -10.16 18.40
C GLY A 462 -1.55 -8.78 18.34
N HIS A 463 -2.49 -8.60 17.40
CA HIS A 463 -3.27 -7.36 17.31
C HIS A 463 -4.13 -7.12 18.56
N LYS A 464 -4.73 -8.17 19.14
CA LYS A 464 -5.45 -8.04 20.42
C LYS A 464 -4.54 -7.62 21.57
N ILE A 465 -3.31 -8.12 21.62
CA ILE A 465 -2.33 -7.72 22.64
C ILE A 465 -2.02 -6.23 22.50
N GLU A 466 -1.78 -5.72 21.29
CA GLU A 466 -1.58 -4.28 21.04
C GLU A 466 -2.80 -3.44 21.47
N MET A 467 -4.01 -3.98 21.37
CA MET A 467 -5.23 -3.34 21.88
C MET A 467 -5.48 -3.52 23.38
N GLY A 468 -4.57 -4.17 24.13
CA GLY A 468 -4.73 -4.46 25.56
C GLY A 468 -5.78 -5.53 25.89
N LYS A 469 -6.22 -6.33 24.90
CA LYS A 469 -7.28 -7.36 25.04
C LYS A 469 -6.78 -8.79 24.81
N GLY A 470 -5.54 -8.97 24.38
CA GLY A 470 -4.95 -10.28 24.06
C GLY A 470 -4.19 -10.90 25.23
N ASN A 471 -3.68 -12.12 25.03
CA ASN A 471 -2.88 -12.83 26.02
C ASN A 471 -1.54 -13.31 25.40
N PRO A 472 -0.37 -12.90 25.94
CA PRO A 472 0.94 -13.34 25.46
C PRO A 472 1.15 -14.86 25.42
N GLU A 473 0.70 -15.61 26.42
CA GLU A 473 0.83 -17.08 26.44
C GLU A 473 0.01 -17.72 25.31
N ARG A 474 -1.15 -17.14 24.98
CA ARG A 474 -1.94 -17.60 23.82
C ARG A 474 -1.27 -17.25 22.50
N TYR A 475 -0.51 -16.16 22.44
CA TYR A 475 0.27 -15.80 21.27
C TYR A 475 1.39 -16.82 21.04
N ASP A 476 2.14 -17.17 22.09
CA ASP A 476 3.21 -18.16 22.01
C ASP A 476 2.66 -19.53 21.60
N ALA A 477 1.55 -19.98 22.20
CA ALA A 477 0.92 -21.24 21.81
C ALA A 477 0.46 -21.27 20.33
N LYS A 478 0.01 -20.12 19.79
CA LYS A 478 -0.38 -20.00 18.37
C LYS A 478 0.83 -19.95 17.44
N ARG A 479 1.94 -19.38 17.90
CA ARG A 479 3.21 -19.37 17.15
C ARG A 479 3.72 -20.79 16.99
N ASP A 480 3.72 -21.57 18.08
CA ASP A 480 4.18 -22.96 18.07
C ASP A 480 3.28 -23.84 17.18
N ALA A 481 1.96 -23.59 17.18
CA ALA A 481 1.02 -24.25 16.27
C ALA A 481 1.25 -23.89 14.78
N LEU A 482 1.56 -22.62 14.49
CA LEU A 482 1.93 -22.19 13.14
C LEU A 482 3.20 -22.90 12.67
N GLN A 483 4.24 -22.96 13.52
CA GLN A 483 5.48 -23.64 13.18
C GLN A 483 5.22 -25.11 12.82
N THR A 484 4.45 -25.81 13.64
CA THR A 484 4.07 -27.21 13.37
C THR A 484 3.39 -27.37 12.00
N ALA A 485 2.46 -26.47 11.64
CA ALA A 485 1.77 -26.53 10.35
C ALA A 485 2.67 -26.19 9.15
N LEU A 486 3.73 -25.39 9.36
CA LEU A 486 4.71 -25.06 8.32
C LEU A 486 5.59 -26.26 7.98
N ASP A 487 6.05 -26.98 9.00
CA ASP A 487 6.92 -28.15 8.86
C ASP A 487 6.22 -29.27 8.07
N GLU A 488 4.92 -29.49 8.30
CA GLU A 488 4.14 -30.49 7.56
C GLU A 488 4.06 -30.22 6.03
N ARG A 489 4.20 -28.96 5.60
CA ARG A 489 4.08 -28.54 4.18
C ARG A 489 5.39 -28.67 3.39
N GLN A 490 6.56 -28.70 4.04
CA GLN A 490 7.86 -28.57 3.39
C GLN A 490 8.38 -29.83 2.68
N LYS A 491 7.73 -30.98 2.86
CA LYS A 491 8.12 -32.28 2.26
C LYS A 491 8.15 -32.34 0.72
N ASP A 492 7.74 -31.28 -0.01
CA ASP A 492 7.43 -31.34 -1.45
C ASP A 492 8.05 -30.25 -2.37
N ARG A 493 9.13 -29.55 -2.01
CA ARG A 493 9.69 -28.50 -2.90
C ARG A 493 11.20 -28.54 -3.16
N THR A 494 11.56 -28.53 -4.45
CA THR A 494 12.91 -28.27 -4.97
C THR A 494 13.07 -26.80 -5.38
N PHE A 495 14.22 -26.21 -5.08
CA PHE A 495 14.52 -24.80 -5.39
C PHE A 495 15.46 -24.61 -6.59
N ARG A 496 15.19 -23.57 -7.39
CA ARG A 496 16.13 -22.99 -8.38
C ARG A 496 16.84 -21.77 -7.78
N THR A 497 18.14 -21.67 -8.02
CA THR A 497 19.07 -20.66 -7.48
C THR A 497 18.95 -19.29 -8.18
N PRO A 498 18.95 -18.14 -7.47
CA PRO A 498 19.10 -16.82 -8.08
C PRO A 498 20.57 -16.50 -8.41
N ARG A 499 20.80 -15.73 -9.49
CA ARG A 499 22.12 -15.15 -9.85
C ARG A 499 22.36 -13.86 -9.06
N VAL A 500 23.62 -13.61 -8.66
CA VAL A 500 24.06 -12.48 -7.81
C VAL A 500 24.86 -11.45 -8.62
N GLY A 501 24.68 -10.15 -8.34
CA GLY A 501 25.55 -9.05 -8.83
C GLY A 501 25.01 -8.22 -10.01
N THR A 502 25.81 -7.22 -10.44
CA THR A 502 25.54 -6.18 -11.47
C THR A 502 25.03 -6.69 -12.82
N GLN A 503 25.04 -7.99 -13.07
CA GLN A 503 24.41 -8.61 -14.23
C GLN A 503 22.86 -8.57 -14.21
N GLY A 504 22.24 -8.17 -13.09
CA GLY A 504 20.80 -7.90 -13.00
C GLY A 504 20.41 -6.43 -13.19
N CYS A 505 21.37 -5.51 -13.35
CA CYS A 505 21.08 -4.09 -13.53
C CYS A 505 20.59 -3.83 -14.95
N CYS A 506 19.37 -3.31 -15.08
CA CYS A 506 18.76 -3.07 -16.39
C CYS A 506 19.40 -1.91 -17.18
N GLY A 507 20.27 -1.09 -16.57
CA GLY A 507 20.91 0.06 -17.22
C GLY A 507 19.97 1.22 -17.60
N ARG A 508 18.75 1.26 -17.04
CA ARG A 508 17.64 2.11 -17.52
C ARG A 508 17.51 3.50 -16.88
N GLY A 509 18.44 3.89 -15.98
CA GLY A 509 18.43 5.23 -15.37
C GLY A 509 17.13 5.59 -14.65
N CYS A 510 16.80 4.92 -13.55
CA CYS A 510 15.74 5.42 -12.66
C CYS A 510 16.26 6.61 -11.84
N ASN A 511 15.37 7.47 -11.34
CA ASN A 511 15.73 8.60 -10.47
C ASN A 511 16.59 8.18 -9.25
N GLY A 512 16.62 6.87 -8.94
CA GLY A 512 17.30 6.15 -7.87
C GLY A 512 18.83 6.06 -7.87
N CYS A 513 19.53 6.34 -8.97
CA CYS A 513 20.95 5.97 -9.13
C CYS A 513 21.87 7.19 -9.15
N LEU A 514 22.24 7.71 -7.97
CA LEU A 514 23.11 8.89 -7.85
C LEU A 514 24.56 8.59 -7.45
N ILE A 515 24.84 7.44 -6.81
CA ILE A 515 26.20 7.12 -6.35
C ILE A 515 27.15 6.75 -7.51
N PHE A 516 26.62 6.29 -8.65
CA PHE A 516 27.41 5.90 -9.84
C PHE A 516 27.08 6.73 -11.10
N TRP A 517 26.36 7.86 -10.95
CA TRP A 517 25.82 8.64 -12.08
C TRP A 517 26.88 9.13 -13.09
N HIS A 518 28.11 9.35 -12.61
CA HIS A 518 29.24 9.80 -13.42
C HIS A 518 30.05 8.65 -14.05
N ASP A 519 29.73 7.40 -13.73
CA ASP A 519 30.42 6.25 -14.30
C ASP A 519 30.16 6.17 -15.82
N PRO A 520 31.19 5.90 -16.64
CA PRO A 520 31.08 5.68 -18.08
C PRO A 520 29.95 4.72 -18.48
N GLN A 521 29.66 3.68 -17.67
CA GLN A 521 28.66 2.67 -18.02
C GLN A 521 27.22 3.21 -18.10
N TYR A 522 26.93 4.39 -17.55
CA TYR A 522 25.60 5.01 -17.56
C TYR A 522 25.44 6.13 -18.60
N ALA A 523 26.42 6.38 -19.48
CA ALA A 523 26.35 7.47 -20.47
C ALA A 523 25.08 7.44 -21.34
N LYS A 524 24.68 6.26 -21.80
CA LYS A 524 23.46 6.08 -22.62
C LYS A 524 22.19 6.42 -21.84
N ALA A 525 22.13 6.10 -20.55
CA ALA A 525 20.99 6.43 -19.71
C ALA A 525 20.86 7.95 -19.48
N ARG A 526 22.01 8.67 -19.38
CA ARG A 526 22.03 10.13 -19.29
C ARG A 526 21.43 10.78 -20.53
N ASP A 527 21.84 10.32 -21.72
CA ASP A 527 21.32 10.83 -22.99
C ASP A 527 19.81 10.59 -23.16
N ILE A 528 19.33 9.39 -22.79
CA ILE A 528 17.91 9.05 -22.87
C ILE A 528 17.10 9.94 -21.92
N LEU A 529 17.53 10.10 -20.67
CA LEU A 529 16.84 10.92 -19.68
C LEU A 529 16.85 12.42 -20.00
N ALA A 530 17.90 12.90 -20.69
CA ALA A 530 18.00 14.29 -21.13
C ALA A 530 17.05 14.63 -22.29
N LYS A 531 16.73 13.65 -23.14
CA LYS A 531 15.90 13.83 -24.35
C LYS A 531 14.43 13.47 -24.16
N ARG A 532 14.10 12.70 -23.12
CA ARG A 532 12.74 12.23 -22.83
C ARG A 532 11.82 13.39 -22.43
N LYS A 533 10.62 13.41 -23.01
CA LYS A 533 9.59 14.41 -22.67
C LYS A 533 8.90 14.04 -21.35
N GLN A 534 8.44 15.05 -20.63
CA GLN A 534 7.74 14.86 -19.36
C GLN A 534 6.45 14.04 -19.54
N GLY A 535 6.27 12.99 -18.74
CA GLY A 535 5.09 12.11 -18.79
C GLY A 535 5.19 10.91 -19.76
N GLU A 536 6.25 10.81 -20.56
CA GLU A 536 6.47 9.71 -21.51
C GLU A 536 6.88 8.41 -20.80
N MET A 537 6.26 7.25 -21.02
CA MET A 537 6.63 6.01 -20.31
C MET A 537 7.95 5.38 -20.81
N LEU A 538 8.66 4.65 -19.95
CA LEU A 538 9.81 3.83 -20.36
C LEU A 538 9.32 2.54 -21.04
N GLU A 539 9.53 2.40 -22.35
CA GLU A 539 9.20 1.17 -23.06
C GLU A 539 10.07 -0.02 -22.62
N ARG A 540 9.53 -1.23 -22.78
CA ARG A 540 10.07 -2.48 -22.21
C ARG A 540 11.50 -2.81 -22.71
N ASP A 541 11.88 -2.30 -23.89
CA ASP A 541 13.09 -2.70 -24.62
C ASP A 541 14.04 -1.56 -25.05
N GLY A 542 13.81 -0.30 -24.65
CA GLY A 542 14.79 0.78 -24.84
C GLY A 542 15.27 1.01 -26.28
N LYS A 543 14.45 0.66 -27.28
CA LYS A 543 14.69 0.96 -28.69
C LYS A 543 13.85 2.18 -29.08
N THR A 544 14.50 3.33 -29.23
CA THR A 544 13.98 4.39 -30.11
C THR A 544 13.92 3.82 -31.53
N VAL A 545 12.72 3.65 -32.07
CA VAL A 545 12.55 3.57 -33.53
C VAL A 545 12.54 5.02 -34.03
N ALA A 546 13.44 5.34 -34.94
CA ALA A 546 13.42 6.62 -35.63
C ALA A 546 12.08 6.75 -36.39
N ALA A 547 11.45 7.91 -36.27
CA ALA A 547 10.32 8.25 -37.12
C ALA A 547 10.81 8.34 -38.58
N GLU A 548 10.12 7.63 -39.48
CA GLU A 548 9.92 8.09 -40.86
C GLU A 548 8.53 8.71 -40.95
#